data_AF-A0A1B8QHD5-F1
#
_entry.id   AF-A0A1B8QHD5-F1
#
_cell.length_a   1.000
_cell.length_b   1.000
_cell.length_c   1.000
_cell.angle_alpha   90.00
_cell.angle_beta   90.00
_cell.angle_gamma   90.00
#
_symmetry.space_group_name_H-M   'P 1'
#
loop_
_entity.id
_entity.type
_entity.pdbx_description
1 polymer ?
#
loop_
_entity_poly.entity_id
_entity_poly.type
_entity_poly.pdbx_seq_one_letter_code
_entity_poly.pdbx_strand_id
1 'polypeptide(L)'
;MQYLNKATGKGWTQIDFYDLRYMLMLLDKYPATKDLRVNVIDVAIKEINEKSPIKAEYELIKKGRKYTAVKFTFELKEKDKKKKGDTERDPNTIDWVNGATDNELKKAPSWQTKGLSDAQIRKIGVNKQEFIDANSGKISPNDHRSYDEIFESWKPQLKDPKQAVTFNKVQELLDRKRTS
;
A
#
# COMPACT_ATOMS: atom_id res chain seq x y z
N MET A 1 41.11 -19.29 -3.38
CA MET A 1 40.50 -18.70 -4.61
C MET A 1 39.25 -17.95 -4.22
N GLN A 2 38.91 -16.85 -4.87
CA GLN A 2 37.72 -16.06 -4.51
C GLN A 2 37.10 -15.37 -5.73
N TYR A 3 35.81 -15.09 -5.63
CA TYR A 3 35.03 -14.35 -6.61
C TYR A 3 33.99 -13.49 -5.90
N LEU A 4 33.79 -12.27 -6.38
CA LEU A 4 32.75 -11.37 -5.90
C LEU A 4 32.16 -10.59 -7.09
N ASN A 5 30.86 -10.74 -7.29
CA ASN A 5 30.11 -9.86 -8.17
C ASN A 5 29.78 -8.56 -7.43
N LYS A 6 30.42 -7.46 -7.81
CA LYS A 6 30.23 -6.15 -7.16
C LYS A 6 28.83 -5.57 -7.33
N ALA A 7 28.11 -5.94 -8.40
CA ALA A 7 26.76 -5.41 -8.67
C ALA A 7 25.69 -6.10 -7.83
N THR A 8 25.76 -7.42 -7.67
CA THR A 8 24.75 -8.20 -6.93
C THR A 8 25.15 -8.53 -5.50
N GLY A 9 26.43 -8.35 -5.14
CA GLY A 9 26.98 -8.77 -3.85
C GLY A 9 27.13 -10.29 -3.69
N LYS A 10 26.87 -11.07 -4.75
CA LYS A 10 26.99 -12.53 -4.76
C LYS A 10 28.44 -12.95 -5.00
N GLY A 11 28.93 -13.90 -4.22
CA GLY A 11 30.32 -14.32 -4.31
C GLY A 11 30.58 -15.69 -3.71
N TRP A 12 31.83 -16.12 -3.85
CA TRP A 12 32.35 -17.30 -3.17
C TRP A 12 33.82 -17.13 -2.81
N THR A 13 34.25 -17.80 -1.76
CA THR A 13 35.66 -17.86 -1.36
C THR A 13 36.00 -19.26 -0.90
N GLN A 14 37.20 -19.72 -1.26
CA GLN A 14 37.75 -21.01 -0.84
C GLN A 14 39.00 -20.75 0.00
N ILE A 15 38.98 -21.32 1.20
CA ILE A 15 40.02 -21.15 2.22
C ILE A 15 40.42 -22.53 2.73
N ASP A 16 41.72 -22.78 2.84
CA ASP A 16 42.26 -24.02 3.41
C ASP A 16 42.06 -24.03 4.93
N PHE A 17 41.93 -25.22 5.55
CA PHE A 17 41.66 -25.28 6.99
C PHE A 17 42.78 -24.71 7.85
N TYR A 18 44.02 -24.75 7.37
CA TYR A 18 45.14 -24.13 8.07
C TYR A 18 44.95 -22.61 8.15
N ASP A 19 44.71 -21.97 6.99
CA ASP A 19 44.47 -20.54 6.89
C ASP A 19 43.22 -20.12 7.66
N LEU A 20 42.14 -20.91 7.59
CA LEU A 20 40.91 -20.64 8.33
C LEU A 20 41.14 -20.61 9.85
N ARG A 21 41.91 -21.57 10.38
CA ARG A 21 42.26 -21.61 11.82
C ARG A 21 43.09 -20.40 12.22
N TYR A 22 44.03 -20.01 11.37
CA TYR A 22 44.88 -18.85 11.59
C TYR A 22 44.05 -17.55 11.59
N MET A 23 43.20 -17.35 10.59
CA MET A 23 42.32 -16.18 10.45
C MET A 23 41.37 -16.01 11.64
N LEU A 24 40.86 -17.12 12.17
CA LEU A 24 39.95 -17.13 13.32
C LEU A 24 40.68 -17.20 14.67
N MET A 25 42.02 -17.11 14.69
CA MET A 25 42.86 -17.20 15.89
C MET A 25 42.55 -18.44 16.75
N LEU A 26 42.26 -19.57 16.11
CA LEU A 26 41.86 -20.80 16.80
C LEU A 26 43.05 -21.58 17.38
N LEU A 27 44.28 -21.27 16.97
CA LEU A 27 45.50 -22.00 17.37
C LEU A 27 45.29 -23.52 17.23
N ASP A 28 45.53 -24.28 18.30
CA ASP A 28 45.38 -25.74 18.35
C ASP A 28 43.95 -26.23 18.65
N LYS A 29 42.96 -25.33 18.73
CA LYS A 29 41.57 -25.72 19.03
C LYS A 29 40.95 -26.48 17.86
N TYR A 30 40.14 -27.49 18.20
CA TYR A 30 39.40 -28.34 17.26
C TYR A 30 40.30 -29.06 16.25
N PRO A 31 41.30 -29.85 16.65
CA PRO A 31 42.26 -30.45 15.72
C PRO A 31 41.59 -31.34 14.66
N ALA A 32 40.52 -32.04 15.03
CA ALA A 32 39.72 -32.80 14.08
C ALA A 32 38.84 -31.88 13.22
N THR A 33 38.84 -32.10 11.90
CA THR A 33 38.00 -31.33 10.96
C THR A 33 36.50 -31.43 11.27
N LYS A 34 36.06 -32.57 11.83
CA LYS A 34 34.66 -32.74 12.26
C LYS A 34 34.29 -31.72 13.35
N ASP A 35 35.17 -31.52 14.32
CA ASP A 35 34.93 -30.61 15.43
C ASP A 35 35.00 -29.15 14.97
N LEU A 36 35.94 -28.83 14.07
CA LEU A 36 36.01 -27.52 13.43
C LEU A 36 34.72 -27.21 12.65
N ARG A 37 34.17 -28.20 11.94
CA ARG A 37 32.91 -28.04 11.21
C ARG A 37 31.75 -27.77 12.16
N VAL A 38 31.53 -28.66 13.14
CA VAL A 38 30.36 -28.63 14.01
C VAL A 38 30.38 -27.41 14.94
N ASN A 39 31.53 -27.08 15.53
CA ASN A 39 31.60 -26.05 16.57
C ASN A 39 31.89 -24.65 16.03
N VAL A 40 32.42 -24.54 14.82
CA VAL A 40 32.81 -23.23 14.24
C VAL A 40 32.00 -22.93 13.00
N ILE A 41 32.09 -23.77 11.96
CA ILE A 41 31.50 -23.47 10.65
C ILE A 41 29.97 -23.51 10.71
N ASP A 42 29.39 -24.58 11.25
CA ASP A 42 27.94 -24.77 11.34
C ASP A 42 27.29 -23.68 12.23
N VAL A 43 27.91 -23.37 13.37
CA VAL A 43 27.46 -22.33 14.29
C VAL A 43 27.49 -20.96 13.63
N ALA A 44 28.63 -20.60 13.01
CA ALA A 44 28.79 -19.29 12.37
C ALA A 44 27.84 -19.09 11.19
N ILE A 45 27.63 -20.12 10.35
CA ILE A 45 26.72 -20.02 9.21
C ILE A 45 25.28 -19.87 9.66
N LYS A 46 24.87 -20.61 10.70
CA LYS A 46 23.55 -20.44 11.30
C LYS A 46 23.37 -19.00 11.80
N GLU A 47 24.34 -18.48 12.54
CA GLU A 47 24.28 -17.13 13.09
C GLU A 47 24.25 -16.05 12.00
N ILE A 48 25.08 -16.16 10.96
CA ILE A 48 25.08 -15.25 9.80
C ILE A 48 23.71 -15.29 9.12
N ASN A 49 23.18 -16.48 8.87
CA ASN A 49 21.87 -16.65 8.24
C ASN A 49 20.71 -16.17 9.10
N GLU A 50 20.85 -16.08 10.42
CA GLU A 50 19.80 -15.55 11.30
C GLU A 50 19.91 -14.04 11.50
N LYS A 51 21.12 -13.53 11.74
CA LYS A 51 21.35 -12.16 12.23
C LYS A 51 21.85 -11.18 11.17
N SER A 52 22.26 -11.66 10.00
CA SER A 52 22.79 -10.83 8.92
C SER A 52 21.83 -10.80 7.72
N PRO A 53 21.81 -9.71 6.93
CA PRO A 53 21.14 -9.67 5.62
C PRO A 53 21.85 -10.52 4.55
N ILE A 54 22.82 -11.35 4.92
CA ILE A 54 23.56 -12.23 4.03
C ILE A 54 23.01 -13.65 4.19
N LYS A 55 22.82 -14.34 3.07
CA LYS A 55 22.62 -15.78 3.02
C LYS A 55 23.96 -16.44 2.68
N ALA A 56 24.45 -17.29 3.57
CA ALA A 56 25.72 -17.99 3.46
C ALA A 56 25.53 -19.50 3.49
N GLU A 57 26.27 -20.20 2.64
CA GLU A 57 26.31 -21.66 2.53
C GLU A 57 27.78 -22.11 2.41
N TYR A 58 28.04 -23.40 2.62
CA TYR A 58 29.40 -23.93 2.53
C TYR A 58 29.47 -25.34 1.96
N GLU A 59 30.61 -25.63 1.32
CA GLU A 59 30.96 -26.95 0.80
C GLU A 59 32.36 -27.33 1.27
N LEU A 60 32.55 -28.59 1.67
CA LEU A 60 33.86 -29.11 2.06
C LEU A 60 34.57 -29.74 0.86
N ILE A 61 35.80 -29.29 0.60
CA ILE A 61 36.62 -29.78 -0.50
C ILE A 61 37.54 -30.88 0.00
N LYS A 62 37.52 -32.01 -0.71
CA LYS A 62 38.39 -33.16 -0.46
C LYS A 62 39.61 -33.13 -1.35
N LYS A 63 40.73 -33.58 -0.79
CA LYS A 63 41.93 -34.00 -1.54
C LYS A 63 42.23 -35.44 -1.14
N GLY A 64 41.88 -36.38 -2.02
CA GLY A 64 41.90 -37.81 -1.71
C GLY A 64 40.89 -38.15 -0.59
N ARG A 65 41.37 -38.82 0.47
CA ARG A 65 40.53 -39.26 1.60
C ARG A 65 40.29 -38.20 2.68
N LYS A 66 40.95 -37.04 2.60
CA LYS A 66 40.89 -35.98 3.62
C LYS A 66 40.23 -34.72 3.08
N TYR A 67 39.50 -34.01 3.94
CA TYR A 67 39.04 -32.66 3.65
C TYR A 67 40.19 -31.67 3.89
N THR A 68 40.45 -30.79 2.93
CA THR A 68 41.58 -29.83 2.98
C THR A 68 41.14 -28.38 3.06
N ALA A 69 39.98 -28.06 2.47
CA ALA A 69 39.49 -26.70 2.35
C ALA A 69 37.98 -26.63 2.53
N VAL A 70 37.50 -25.42 2.79
CA VAL A 70 36.08 -25.07 2.77
C VAL A 70 35.85 -23.99 1.73
N LYS A 71 34.78 -24.14 0.97
CA LYS A 71 34.29 -23.14 0.02
C LYS A 71 33.01 -22.53 0.59
N PHE A 72 33.04 -21.25 0.85
CA PHE A 72 31.87 -20.47 1.26
C PHE A 72 31.24 -19.83 0.04
N THR A 73 29.93 -19.91 -0.06
CA THR A 73 29.10 -19.19 -1.03
C THR A 73 28.22 -18.22 -0.27
N PHE A 74 28.07 -17.00 -0.77
CA PHE A 74 27.26 -15.99 -0.11
C PHE A 74 26.55 -15.09 -1.11
N GLU A 75 25.37 -14.64 -0.72
CA GLU A 75 24.54 -13.70 -1.46
C GLU A 75 23.78 -12.78 -0.50
N LEU A 76 23.47 -11.57 -0.95
CA LEU A 76 22.60 -10.68 -0.18
C LEU A 76 21.18 -11.26 -0.22
N LYS A 77 20.54 -11.39 0.94
CA LYS A 77 19.12 -11.69 1.00
C LYS A 77 18.39 -10.57 0.27
N GLU A 78 17.42 -10.96 -0.56
CA GLU A 78 16.47 -9.98 -1.04
C GLU A 78 15.89 -9.29 0.19
N LYS A 79 16.03 -7.96 0.28
CA LYS A 79 15.28 -7.22 1.27
C LYS A 79 13.85 -7.60 0.98
N ASP A 80 13.16 -8.21 1.95
CA ASP A 80 11.72 -8.22 1.95
C ASP A 80 11.35 -6.77 1.68
N LYS A 81 10.83 -6.50 0.48
CA LYS A 81 10.23 -5.20 0.17
C LYS A 81 9.18 -5.11 1.25
N LYS A 82 9.46 -4.34 2.32
CA LYS A 82 8.52 -4.12 3.41
C LYS A 82 7.18 -3.94 2.70
N LYS A 83 6.25 -4.89 2.91
CA LYS A 83 4.93 -4.77 2.32
C LYS A 83 4.50 -3.35 2.66
N LYS A 84 4.15 -2.60 1.63
CA LYS A 84 3.81 -1.16 1.70
C LYS A 84 2.46 -0.96 2.41
N GLY A 85 2.22 -1.72 3.48
CA GLY A 85 0.93 -1.89 4.17
C GLY A 85 1.04 -1.80 5.69
N ASP A 86 2.23 -1.63 6.28
CA ASP A 86 2.36 -1.38 7.73
C ASP A 86 2.19 0.11 8.10
N THR A 87 1.82 0.93 7.12
CA THR A 87 1.27 2.29 7.32
C THR A 87 -0.08 2.40 6.62
N GLU A 88 -0.93 1.38 6.70
CA GLU A 88 -2.35 1.61 6.54
C GLU A 88 -2.83 2.39 7.76
N ARG A 89 -3.02 3.70 7.56
CA ARG A 89 -3.70 4.56 8.52
C ARG A 89 -5.08 3.97 8.80
N ASP A 90 -5.49 3.95 10.07
CA ASP A 90 -6.87 3.58 10.44
C ASP A 90 -7.87 4.50 9.72
N PRO A 91 -8.77 3.95 8.86
CA PRO A 91 -9.77 4.72 8.11
C PRO A 91 -10.75 5.53 8.97
N ASN A 92 -10.85 5.22 10.28
CA ASN A 92 -11.69 5.94 11.23
C ASN A 92 -10.93 7.00 12.05
N THR A 93 -9.63 7.18 11.83
CA THR A 93 -8.86 8.24 12.50
C THR A 93 -9.02 9.55 11.74
N ILE A 94 -9.56 10.58 12.41
CA ILE A 94 -9.71 11.94 11.87
C ILE A 94 -8.38 12.42 11.30
N ASP A 95 -8.41 12.99 10.10
CA ASP A 95 -7.24 13.58 9.47
C ASP A 95 -7.05 15.05 9.80
N TRP A 96 -5.81 15.42 10.15
CA TRP A 96 -5.46 16.74 10.68
C TRP A 96 -5.55 17.84 9.60
N VAL A 97 -5.50 17.47 8.31
CA VAL A 97 -5.57 18.40 7.18
C VAL A 97 -7.01 18.61 6.76
N ASN A 98 -7.76 17.52 6.59
CA ASN A 98 -9.12 17.54 6.06
C ASN A 98 -10.20 17.61 7.17
N GLY A 99 -9.82 17.40 8.44
CA GLY A 99 -10.73 17.38 9.59
C GLY A 99 -11.75 16.24 9.57
N ALA A 100 -11.58 15.23 8.72
CA ALA A 100 -12.56 14.17 8.48
C ALA A 100 -11.89 12.80 8.41
N THR A 101 -12.67 11.75 8.64
CA THR A 101 -12.21 10.37 8.45
C THR A 101 -12.31 9.95 6.98
N ASP A 102 -11.45 9.02 6.54
CA ASP A 102 -11.52 8.48 5.17
C ASP A 102 -12.88 7.82 4.88
N ASN A 103 -13.52 7.27 5.91
CA ASN A 103 -14.86 6.71 5.81
C ASN A 103 -15.97 7.77 5.68
N GLU A 104 -15.82 8.94 6.31
CA GLU A 104 -16.75 10.07 6.12
C GLU A 104 -16.66 10.63 4.70
N LEU A 105 -15.46 10.77 4.15
CA LEU A 105 -15.26 11.22 2.76
C LEU A 105 -15.85 10.25 1.72
N LYS A 106 -15.91 8.96 2.05
CA LYS A 106 -16.47 7.92 1.17
C LYS A 106 -17.98 7.77 1.24
N LYS A 107 -18.66 8.33 2.25
CA LYS A 107 -20.12 8.24 2.37
C LYS A 107 -20.78 9.25 1.42
N ALA A 108 -21.02 8.81 0.19
CA ALA A 108 -21.88 9.51 -0.75
C ALA A 108 -23.24 9.86 -0.08
N PRO A 109 -23.76 11.08 -0.27
CA PRO A 109 -25.03 11.49 0.32
C PRO A 109 -26.17 10.57 -0.16
N SER A 110 -27.09 10.25 0.74
CA SER A 110 -28.10 9.20 0.54
C SER A 110 -28.95 9.38 -0.72
N TRP A 111 -29.13 10.62 -1.18
CA TRP A 111 -29.92 10.92 -2.38
C TRP A 111 -29.25 10.46 -3.68
N GLN A 112 -27.92 10.29 -3.70
CA GLN A 112 -27.21 9.77 -4.88
C GLN A 112 -27.48 8.28 -5.11
N THR A 113 -27.78 7.53 -4.03
CA THR A 113 -28.07 6.08 -4.13
C THR A 113 -29.57 5.79 -4.17
N LYS A 114 -30.39 6.61 -3.50
CA LYS A 114 -31.84 6.36 -3.33
C LYS A 114 -32.76 7.35 -4.09
N GLY A 115 -32.21 8.41 -4.67
CA GLY A 115 -32.99 9.52 -5.20
C GLY A 115 -33.40 10.52 -4.10
N LEU A 116 -33.91 11.69 -4.51
CA LEU A 116 -34.38 12.70 -3.56
C LEU A 116 -35.78 12.37 -3.03
N SER A 117 -35.96 12.53 -1.72
CA SER A 117 -37.28 12.49 -1.09
C SER A 117 -38.12 13.73 -1.41
N ASP A 118 -39.45 13.62 -1.28
CA ASP A 118 -40.36 14.74 -1.50
C ASP A 118 -40.07 15.95 -0.60
N ALA A 119 -39.62 15.72 0.63
CA ALA A 119 -39.20 16.78 1.55
C ALA A 119 -37.94 17.51 1.06
N GLN A 120 -36.97 16.77 0.51
CA GLN A 120 -35.75 17.33 -0.09
C GLN A 120 -36.07 18.12 -1.36
N ILE A 121 -36.94 17.60 -2.23
CA ILE A 121 -37.40 18.31 -3.43
C ILE A 121 -38.13 19.60 -3.06
N ARG A 122 -39.00 19.56 -2.03
CA ARG A 122 -39.65 20.77 -1.49
C ARG A 122 -38.64 21.80 -0.99
N LYS A 123 -37.57 21.35 -0.33
CA LYS A 123 -36.50 22.24 0.16
C LYS A 123 -35.78 22.93 -1.01
N ILE A 124 -35.42 22.20 -2.06
CA ILE A 124 -34.82 22.77 -3.28
C ILE A 124 -35.78 23.75 -3.95
N GLY A 125 -37.08 23.45 -3.96
CA GLY A 125 -38.11 24.29 -4.55
C GLY A 125 -38.20 25.71 -3.97
N VAL A 126 -37.70 25.94 -2.75
CA VAL A 126 -37.58 27.28 -2.15
C VAL A 126 -36.63 28.18 -2.96
N ASN A 127 -35.55 27.60 -3.49
CA ASN A 127 -34.54 28.28 -4.31
C ASN A 127 -34.60 27.80 -5.78
N LYS A 128 -35.80 27.50 -6.30
CA LYS A 128 -36.01 26.92 -7.64
C LYS A 128 -35.39 27.73 -8.78
N GLN A 129 -35.40 29.07 -8.71
CA GLN A 129 -34.82 29.93 -9.74
C GLN A 129 -33.33 29.64 -9.91
N GLU A 130 -32.58 29.71 -8.80
CA GLU A 130 -31.15 29.42 -8.79
C GLU A 130 -30.83 27.98 -9.20
N PHE A 131 -31.67 27.02 -8.77
CA PHE A 131 -31.52 25.63 -9.16
C PHE A 131 -31.67 25.45 -10.67
N ILE A 132 -32.66 26.11 -11.28
CA ILE A 132 -32.94 26.05 -12.71
C ILE A 132 -31.85 26.75 -13.51
N ASP A 133 -31.41 27.93 -13.07
CA ASP A 133 -30.34 28.69 -13.74
C ASP A 133 -29.03 27.89 -13.80
N ALA A 134 -28.68 27.21 -12.70
CA ALA A 134 -27.50 26.34 -12.61
C ALA A 134 -27.60 25.07 -13.50
N ASN A 135 -28.81 24.77 -13.99
CA ASN A 135 -29.11 23.64 -14.86
C ASN A 135 -29.71 24.09 -16.21
N SER A 136 -29.47 25.35 -16.60
CA SER A 136 -29.99 25.96 -17.84
C SER A 136 -29.62 25.17 -19.11
N GLY A 137 -28.49 24.45 -19.12
CA GLY A 137 -28.11 23.55 -20.21
C GLY A 137 -29.06 22.36 -20.45
N LYS A 138 -29.98 22.07 -19.52
CA LYS A 138 -31.05 21.06 -19.69
C LYS A 138 -32.34 21.65 -20.27
N ILE A 139 -32.37 22.95 -20.54
CA ILE A 139 -33.53 23.68 -21.04
C ILE A 139 -33.28 24.03 -22.51
N SER A 140 -34.30 23.91 -23.35
CA SER A 140 -34.18 24.32 -24.75
C SER A 140 -34.09 25.85 -24.85
N PRO A 141 -33.27 26.42 -25.74
CA PRO A 141 -33.24 27.87 -25.97
C PRO A 141 -34.60 28.48 -26.33
N ASN A 142 -35.53 27.67 -26.84
CA ASN A 142 -36.88 28.09 -27.24
C ASN A 142 -37.96 27.71 -26.19
N ASP A 143 -37.55 27.38 -24.97
CA ASP A 143 -38.44 27.05 -23.87
C ASP A 143 -38.80 28.32 -23.08
N HIS A 144 -40.07 28.70 -23.16
CA HIS A 144 -40.60 29.90 -22.48
C HIS A 144 -41.43 29.56 -21.23
N ARG A 145 -41.32 28.33 -20.72
CA ARG A 145 -42.05 27.90 -19.51
C ARG A 145 -41.60 28.69 -18.28
N SER A 146 -42.52 28.88 -17.35
CA SER A 146 -42.21 29.48 -16.04
C SER A 146 -41.26 28.57 -15.24
N TYR A 147 -40.47 29.16 -14.35
CA TYR A 147 -39.64 28.41 -13.38
C TYR A 147 -40.43 27.35 -12.62
N ASP A 148 -41.71 27.61 -12.30
CA ASP A 148 -42.58 26.65 -11.65
C ASP A 148 -42.89 25.42 -12.53
N GLU A 149 -43.24 25.65 -13.79
CA GLU A 149 -43.54 24.57 -14.74
C GLU A 149 -42.31 23.72 -15.04
N ILE A 150 -41.15 24.36 -15.18
CA ILE A 150 -39.87 23.68 -15.39
C ILE A 150 -39.56 22.82 -14.16
N PHE A 151 -39.67 23.38 -12.95
CA PHE A 151 -39.38 22.66 -11.72
C PHE A 151 -40.31 21.46 -11.50
N GLU A 152 -41.62 21.62 -11.74
CA GLU A 152 -42.58 20.51 -11.67
C GLU A 152 -42.20 19.37 -12.63
N SER A 153 -41.79 19.70 -13.85
CA SER A 153 -41.36 18.69 -14.84
C SER A 153 -40.09 17.93 -14.44
N TRP A 154 -39.24 18.51 -13.59
CA TRP A 154 -38.01 17.89 -13.11
C TRP A 154 -38.19 17.06 -11.84
N LYS A 155 -39.27 17.22 -11.07
CA LYS A 155 -39.50 16.45 -9.83
C LYS A 155 -39.40 14.93 -10.01
N PRO A 156 -39.98 14.31 -11.05
CA PRO A 156 -39.84 12.86 -11.26
C PRO A 156 -38.38 12.44 -11.52
N GLN A 157 -37.60 13.29 -12.21
CA GLN A 157 -36.19 13.03 -12.49
C GLN A 157 -35.33 13.15 -11.21
N LEU A 158 -35.67 14.08 -10.32
CA LEU A 158 -35.00 14.20 -9.02
C LEU A 158 -35.26 13.00 -8.09
N LYS A 159 -36.35 12.26 -8.31
CA LYS A 159 -36.63 11.01 -7.57
C LYS A 159 -35.83 9.81 -8.09
N ASP A 160 -35.38 9.84 -9.34
CA ASP A 160 -34.54 8.78 -9.88
C ASP A 160 -33.07 9.06 -9.54
N PRO A 161 -32.38 8.21 -8.77
CA PRO A 161 -30.97 8.42 -8.42
C PRO A 161 -30.07 8.63 -9.64
N LYS A 162 -30.32 7.92 -10.76
CA LYS A 162 -29.49 8.03 -11.98
C LYS A 162 -29.62 9.40 -12.63
N GLN A 163 -30.80 10.00 -12.56
CA GLN A 163 -31.06 11.32 -13.14
C GLN A 163 -30.70 12.43 -12.16
N ALA A 164 -31.01 12.27 -10.88
CA ALA A 164 -30.74 13.22 -9.81
C ALA A 164 -29.26 13.62 -9.76
N VAL A 165 -28.33 12.68 -9.92
CA VAL A 165 -26.88 12.97 -9.89
C VAL A 165 -26.42 13.86 -11.05
N THR A 166 -27.22 14.01 -12.10
CA THR A 166 -26.90 14.88 -13.24
C THR A 166 -27.28 16.33 -13.04
N PHE A 167 -27.96 16.66 -11.92
CA PHE A 167 -28.35 18.03 -11.59
C PHE A 167 -27.28 18.70 -10.71
N ASN A 168 -26.98 19.95 -11.05
CA ASN A 168 -26.05 20.79 -10.32
C ASN A 168 -26.71 21.41 -9.08
N LYS A 169 -25.90 21.79 -8.09
CA LYS A 169 -26.31 22.46 -6.83
C LYS A 169 -27.24 21.67 -5.90
N VAL A 170 -27.52 20.39 -6.16
CA VAL A 170 -28.40 19.57 -5.32
C VAL A 170 -27.93 19.54 -3.85
N GLN A 171 -26.68 19.17 -3.60
CA GLN A 171 -26.15 19.07 -2.23
C GLN A 171 -26.11 20.44 -1.52
N GLU A 172 -25.65 21.48 -2.22
CA GLU A 172 -25.55 22.83 -1.69
C GLU A 172 -26.92 23.36 -1.21
N LEU A 173 -27.98 23.20 -2.01
CA LEU A 173 -29.33 23.63 -1.65
C LEU A 173 -29.93 22.80 -0.51
N LEU A 174 -29.54 21.53 -0.38
CA LEU A 174 -29.95 20.68 0.73
C LEU A 174 -29.25 21.04 2.04
N ASP A 175 -28.02 21.55 2.00
CA ASP A 175 -27.23 21.90 3.19
C ASP A 175 -27.53 23.32 3.71
N ARG A 176 -28.17 24.17 2.90
CA ARG A 176 -28.59 25.51 3.32
C ARG A 176 -29.46 25.46 4.58
N LYS A 177 -29.06 26.22 5.59
CA LYS A 177 -29.87 26.46 6.79
C LYS A 177 -31.08 27.28 6.39
N ARG A 178 -32.25 26.98 6.96
CA ARG A 178 -33.42 27.85 6.83
C ARG A 178 -33.04 29.18 7.46
N THR A 179 -33.10 30.27 6.70
CA THR A 179 -33.05 31.62 7.25
C THR A 179 -34.25 31.76 8.19
N SER A 180 -33.97 31.93 9.48
CA SER A 180 -34.93 32.19 10.55
C SER A 180 -35.70 33.48 10.32
#